data_AF-A0A7K7RIR7-F1
#
_entry.id   AF-A0A7K7RIR7-F1
#
_cell.length_a   1.000
_cell.length_b   1.000
_cell.length_c   1.000
_cell.angle_alpha   90.00
_cell.angle_beta   90.00
_cell.angle_gamma   90.00
#
_symmetry.space_group_name_H-M   'P 1'
#
loop_
_entity.id
_entity.type
_entity.pdbx_description
1 polymer ?
#
loop_
_entity_poly.entity_id
_entity_poly.type
_entity_poly.pdbx_seq_one_letter_code
_entity_poly.pdbx_strand_id
1 'polypeptide(L)'
;VTHSIPACIGSMTINGKQLDNESPVSIFAVNKCYETVQDGTFFDGSGFAALVREGYKVRSDVNITLEFRTTAAHGVLLGISSARVDAIGLEIVHGKVLFHVNNGAGRITASYEPRGTNSLCDGKWHKLQANKSKHHISLIIDGNLVHTDNPYVQSTSADTNNPIYVGGYPADVKQNCLTSKTSFRGCLRNLVLTKGQHTELFDFSRAFDLRGVFPHSCPGAER
;
A
#
# COMPACT_ATOMS: atom_id res chain seq x y z
N VAL A 1 -11.59 -26.69 -6.27
CA VAL A 1 -10.83 -25.69 -5.50
C VAL A 1 -11.11 -24.34 -6.11
N THR A 2 -11.83 -23.45 -5.42
CA THR A 2 -12.22 -22.13 -5.99
C THR A 2 -11.23 -21.02 -5.65
N HIS A 3 -10.30 -21.25 -4.73
CA HIS A 3 -9.23 -20.33 -4.31
C HIS A 3 -8.07 -21.10 -3.65
N SER A 4 -6.88 -20.50 -3.62
CA SER A 4 -5.71 -21.03 -2.91
C SER A 4 -5.83 -20.79 -1.40
N ILE A 5 -5.17 -21.61 -0.58
CA ILE A 5 -5.11 -21.45 0.87
C ILE A 5 -3.87 -20.61 1.24
N PRO A 6 -4.01 -19.51 1.99
CA PRO A 6 -2.87 -18.73 2.47
C PRO A 6 -2.24 -19.42 3.69
N ALA A 7 -1.41 -20.44 3.44
CA ALA A 7 -0.75 -21.20 4.49
C ALA A 7 0.62 -21.73 4.05
N CYS A 8 1.46 -22.04 5.04
CA CYS A 8 2.64 -22.85 4.82
C CYS A 8 2.28 -24.33 4.95
N ILE A 9 2.56 -25.13 3.91
CA ILE A 9 2.33 -26.57 3.92
C ILE A 9 3.69 -27.27 4.00
N GLY A 10 3.89 -28.03 5.06
CA GLY A 10 5.08 -28.85 5.27
C GLY A 10 5.02 -30.19 4.53
N SER A 11 5.55 -31.24 5.14
CA SER A 11 5.50 -32.58 4.57
C SER A 11 4.06 -33.07 4.40
N MET A 12 3.77 -33.65 3.25
CA MET A 12 2.45 -34.20 2.93
C MET A 12 2.54 -35.72 2.75
N THR A 13 1.59 -36.46 3.33
CA THR A 13 1.50 -37.91 3.24
C THR A 13 0.11 -38.32 2.72
N ILE A 14 0.08 -39.27 1.78
CA ILE A 14 -1.15 -39.90 1.29
C ILE A 14 -0.99 -41.40 1.45
N ASN A 15 -1.93 -42.04 2.15
CA ASN A 15 -1.92 -43.50 2.39
C ASN A 15 -0.59 -44.02 2.98
N GLY A 16 0.01 -43.26 3.90
CA GLY A 16 1.30 -43.60 4.52
C GLY A 16 2.54 -43.36 3.65
N LYS A 17 2.38 -42.93 2.39
CA LYS A 17 3.49 -42.55 1.52
C LYS A 17 3.71 -41.05 1.56
N GLN A 18 4.92 -40.62 1.88
CA GLN A 18 5.32 -39.22 1.82
C GLN A 18 5.43 -38.80 0.35
N LEU A 19 4.83 -37.66 0.03
CA LEU A 19 4.96 -37.04 -1.28
C LEU A 19 6.28 -36.28 -1.37
N ASP A 20 6.88 -36.31 -2.56
CA ASP A 20 8.02 -35.45 -2.88
C ASP A 20 7.51 -34.06 -3.27
N ASN A 21 7.60 -33.12 -2.32
CA ASN A 21 7.21 -31.74 -2.53
C ASN A 21 8.28 -30.91 -3.25
N GLU A 22 9.50 -31.45 -3.43
CA GLU A 22 10.61 -30.77 -4.13
C GLU A 22 10.56 -30.98 -5.65
N SER A 23 9.88 -32.05 -6.11
CA SER A 23 9.76 -32.41 -7.54
C SER A 23 8.30 -32.49 -8.03
N PRO A 24 7.48 -31.44 -7.88
CA PRO A 24 6.09 -31.46 -8.33
C PRO A 24 5.98 -31.46 -9.85
N VAL A 25 4.91 -32.05 -10.37
CA VAL A 25 4.60 -32.10 -11.82
C VAL A 25 4.36 -30.71 -12.40
N SER A 26 3.79 -29.78 -11.62
CA SER A 26 3.57 -28.39 -12.00
C SER A 26 3.46 -27.50 -10.76
N ILE A 27 3.98 -26.27 -10.85
CA ILE A 27 3.87 -25.26 -9.79
C ILE A 27 3.23 -24.00 -10.37
N PHE A 28 2.30 -23.41 -9.62
CA PHE A 28 1.73 -22.11 -9.94
C PHE A 28 1.66 -21.25 -8.67
N ALA A 29 2.34 -20.10 -8.68
CA ALA A 29 2.32 -19.10 -7.61
C ALA A 29 2.59 -19.63 -6.19
N VAL A 30 3.52 -20.58 -6.04
CA VAL A 30 3.99 -21.10 -4.74
C VAL A 30 5.35 -20.47 -4.39
N ASN A 31 5.51 -20.06 -3.14
CA ASN A 31 6.75 -19.52 -2.59
C ASN A 31 7.18 -20.29 -1.34
N LYS A 32 8.45 -20.13 -0.96
CA LYS A 32 8.98 -20.66 0.30
C LYS A 32 8.39 -19.91 1.49
N CYS A 33 8.20 -20.62 2.58
CA CYS A 33 7.74 -20.02 3.84
C CYS A 33 8.91 -19.36 4.59
N TYR A 34 8.60 -18.33 5.38
CA TYR A 34 9.53 -17.82 6.39
C TYR A 34 9.39 -18.62 7.69
N GLU A 35 10.47 -18.77 8.45
CA GLU A 35 10.45 -19.46 9.75
C GLU A 35 9.55 -18.75 10.77
N THR A 36 9.52 -17.41 10.72
CA THR A 36 8.64 -16.57 11.53
C THR A 36 7.86 -15.64 10.61
N VAL A 37 6.53 -15.71 10.73
CA VAL A 37 5.59 -14.93 9.93
C VAL A 37 4.64 -14.23 10.88
N GLN A 38 4.28 -13.00 10.52
CA GLN A 38 3.21 -12.23 11.14
C GLN A 38 2.17 -11.83 10.08
N ASP A 39 0.99 -11.42 10.54
CA ASP A 39 -0.09 -10.98 9.65
C ASP A 39 0.32 -9.74 8.86
N GLY A 40 0.17 -9.83 7.54
CA GLY A 40 0.44 -8.74 6.61
C GLY A 40 0.88 -9.22 5.25
N THR A 41 1.15 -8.28 4.35
CA THR A 41 1.66 -8.54 3.01
C THR A 41 3.05 -7.96 2.89
N PHE A 42 4.04 -8.81 2.56
CA PHE A 42 5.42 -8.40 2.38
C PHE A 42 5.67 -7.86 0.98
N PHE A 43 6.40 -6.76 0.91
CA PHE A 43 6.93 -6.14 -0.30
C PHE A 43 8.45 -6.20 -0.21
N ASP A 44 9.11 -6.84 -1.17
CA ASP A 44 10.57 -7.02 -1.14
C ASP A 44 11.37 -5.80 -1.63
N GLY A 45 10.67 -4.78 -2.17
CA GLY A 45 11.26 -3.58 -2.76
C GLY A 45 11.55 -3.65 -4.25
N SER A 46 11.14 -4.71 -4.95
CA SER A 46 11.36 -4.90 -6.39
C SER A 46 10.15 -4.58 -7.27
N GLY A 47 8.97 -4.39 -6.69
CA GLY A 47 7.75 -4.16 -7.47
C GLY A 47 6.59 -3.54 -6.69
N PHE A 48 5.38 -4.02 -6.95
CA PHE A 48 4.13 -3.39 -6.53
C PHE A 48 2.94 -4.36 -6.60
N ALA A 49 1.82 -3.95 -6.01
CA ALA A 49 0.51 -4.56 -6.20
C ALA A 49 -0.42 -3.55 -6.91
N ALA A 50 -1.10 -3.99 -7.98
CA ALA A 50 -2.09 -3.19 -8.69
C ALA A 50 -3.51 -3.74 -8.45
N LEU A 51 -4.38 -2.91 -7.89
CA LEU A 51 -5.75 -3.23 -7.49
C LEU A 51 -6.75 -2.41 -8.32
N VAL A 52 -8.01 -2.88 -8.39
CA VAL A 52 -9.13 -2.17 -9.04
C VAL A 52 -8.84 -1.88 -10.52
N ARG A 53 -8.84 -2.94 -11.36
CA ARG A 53 -8.50 -2.86 -12.80
C ARG A 53 -9.39 -1.86 -13.54
N GLU A 54 -10.66 -1.82 -13.17
CA GLU A 54 -11.72 -0.95 -13.70
C GLU A 54 -11.56 0.53 -13.30
N GLY A 55 -10.68 0.80 -12.33
CA GLY A 55 -10.31 2.13 -11.89
C GLY A 55 -11.07 2.61 -10.65
N TYR A 56 -10.33 3.25 -9.74
CA TYR A 56 -10.85 3.89 -8.54
C TYR A 56 -11.08 5.39 -8.75
N LYS A 57 -12.24 5.88 -8.31
CA LYS A 57 -12.63 7.30 -8.37
C LYS A 57 -12.47 7.94 -6.99
N VAL A 58 -11.41 8.75 -6.83
CA VAL A 58 -11.09 9.46 -5.58
C VAL A 58 -12.14 10.51 -5.24
N ARG A 59 -12.46 11.41 -6.19
CA ARG A 59 -13.44 12.49 -6.03
C ARG A 59 -13.06 13.50 -4.93
N SER A 60 -14.06 14.11 -4.31
CA SER A 60 -13.90 15.16 -3.30
C SER A 60 -13.38 14.65 -1.97
N ASP A 61 -13.88 13.50 -1.51
CA ASP A 61 -13.66 13.01 -0.15
C ASP A 61 -13.22 11.54 -0.18
N VAL A 62 -12.06 11.23 0.41
CA VAL A 62 -11.58 9.87 0.60
C VAL A 62 -10.78 9.77 1.89
N ASN A 63 -11.03 8.71 2.66
CA ASN A 63 -10.20 8.30 3.79
C ASN A 63 -9.45 7.04 3.39
N ILE A 64 -8.14 7.03 3.62
CA ILE A 64 -7.27 5.88 3.44
C ILE A 64 -6.72 5.53 4.82
N THR A 65 -6.87 4.28 5.24
CA THR A 65 -6.22 3.75 6.44
C THR A 65 -5.38 2.55 6.05
N LEU A 66 -4.17 2.46 6.59
CA LEU A 66 -3.31 1.28 6.48
C LEU A 66 -2.35 1.23 7.67
N GLU A 67 -1.77 0.06 7.90
CA GLU A 67 -0.62 -0.10 8.78
C GLU A 67 0.59 -0.48 7.94
N PHE A 68 1.76 0.09 8.28
CA PHE A 68 3.00 -0.23 7.60
C PHE A 68 4.12 -0.52 8.60
N ARG A 69 5.06 -1.37 8.18
CA ARG A 69 6.29 -1.71 8.89
C ARG A 69 7.44 -1.68 7.91
N THR A 70 8.49 -0.90 8.18
CA THR A 70 9.66 -0.82 7.30
C THR A 70 10.93 -0.46 8.06
N THR A 71 12.08 -0.74 7.45
CA THR A 71 13.40 -0.23 7.83
C THR A 71 13.99 0.70 6.76
N ALA A 72 13.26 0.94 5.66
CA ALA A 72 13.69 1.79 4.56
C ALA A 72 13.17 3.22 4.74
N ALA A 73 14.06 4.20 4.57
CA ALA A 73 13.72 5.62 4.66
C ALA A 73 13.01 6.18 3.41
N HIS A 74 12.82 5.35 2.39
CA HIS A 74 12.17 5.71 1.13
C HIS A 74 11.28 4.57 0.64
N GLY A 75 10.09 4.89 0.15
CA GLY A 75 9.20 3.90 -0.44
C GLY A 75 7.82 4.46 -0.77
N VAL A 76 7.31 4.13 -1.96
CA VAL A 76 5.93 4.44 -2.36
C VAL A 76 4.96 3.56 -1.57
N LEU A 77 4.01 4.15 -0.84
CA LEU A 77 2.98 3.39 -0.13
C LEU A 77 1.77 3.15 -1.04
N LEU A 78 1.19 4.21 -1.61
CA LEU A 78 -0.01 4.12 -2.43
C LEU A 78 -0.06 5.26 -3.46
N GLY A 79 -0.51 4.98 -4.69
CA GLY A 79 -0.72 5.99 -5.74
C GLY A 79 -1.98 5.71 -6.56
N ILE A 80 -2.78 6.76 -6.78
CA ILE A 80 -3.91 6.75 -7.72
C ILE A 80 -3.79 8.03 -8.55
N SER A 81 -3.49 7.88 -9.84
CA SER A 81 -3.23 9.03 -10.71
C SER A 81 -3.99 8.90 -12.02
N SER A 82 -4.65 9.98 -12.41
CA SER A 82 -5.13 10.15 -13.78
C SER A 82 -3.95 10.28 -14.74
N ALA A 83 -4.21 10.02 -16.02
CA ALA A 83 -3.23 10.27 -17.08
C ALA A 83 -2.89 11.77 -17.24
N ARG A 84 -3.76 12.66 -16.71
CA ARG A 84 -3.62 14.11 -16.82
C ARG A 84 -2.88 14.67 -15.61
N VAL A 85 -3.62 15.20 -14.64
CA VAL A 85 -3.08 15.99 -13.51
C VAL A 85 -3.58 15.46 -12.18
N ASP A 86 -4.88 15.16 -12.09
CA ASP A 86 -5.55 14.74 -10.86
C ASP A 86 -4.97 13.44 -10.32
N ALA A 87 -4.57 13.45 -9.05
CA ALA A 87 -3.94 12.31 -8.41
C ALA A 87 -3.92 12.45 -6.89
N ILE A 88 -3.75 11.32 -6.21
CA ILE A 88 -3.33 11.26 -4.81
C ILE A 88 -2.14 10.30 -4.68
N GLY A 89 -1.27 10.55 -3.71
CA GLY A 89 -0.11 9.69 -3.45
C GLY A 89 0.33 9.75 -2.00
N LEU A 90 0.69 8.58 -1.46
CA LEU A 90 1.27 8.38 -0.14
C LEU A 90 2.66 7.76 -0.32
N GLU A 91 3.67 8.36 0.30
CA GLU A 91 5.05 7.88 0.21
C GLU A 91 5.85 8.21 1.46
N ILE A 92 6.89 7.41 1.69
CA ILE A 92 7.94 7.66 2.67
C ILE A 92 9.11 8.28 1.91
N VAL A 93 9.60 9.43 2.37
CA VAL A 93 10.74 10.14 1.78
C VAL A 93 11.61 10.70 2.91
N HIS A 94 12.87 10.25 2.97
CA HIS A 94 13.80 10.59 4.06
C HIS A 94 13.21 10.34 5.46
N GLY A 95 12.48 9.23 5.62
CA GLY A 95 11.83 8.85 6.89
C GLY A 95 10.58 9.65 7.25
N LYS A 96 10.16 10.62 6.42
CA LYS A 96 8.91 11.38 6.58
C LYS A 96 7.81 10.70 5.78
N VAL A 97 6.57 10.77 6.27
CA VAL A 97 5.40 10.34 5.48
C VAL A 97 4.77 11.57 4.84
N LEU A 98 4.60 11.49 3.52
CA LEU A 98 4.02 12.55 2.71
C LEU A 98 2.69 12.07 2.13
N PHE A 99 1.65 12.90 2.26
CA PHE A 99 0.40 12.72 1.57
C PHE A 99 0.18 13.86 0.59
N HIS A 100 0.22 13.53 -0.70
CA HIS A 100 0.07 14.45 -1.81
C HIS A 100 -1.32 14.31 -2.44
N VAL A 101 -1.91 15.45 -2.78
CA VAL A 101 -3.19 15.54 -3.50
C VAL A 101 -3.09 16.60 -4.57
N ASN A 102 -3.62 16.33 -5.76
CA ASN A 102 -3.80 17.32 -6.80
C ASN A 102 -5.21 17.21 -7.36
N ASN A 103 -5.98 18.30 -7.27
CA ASN A 103 -7.35 18.42 -7.75
C ASN A 103 -7.41 19.15 -9.12
N GLY A 104 -6.31 19.16 -9.87
CA GLY A 104 -6.18 19.81 -11.18
C GLY A 104 -5.56 21.21 -11.15
N ALA A 105 -5.47 21.88 -9.98
CA ALA A 105 -4.96 23.24 -9.85
C ALA A 105 -3.56 23.35 -9.22
N GLY A 106 -2.98 22.25 -8.75
CA GLY A 106 -1.70 22.23 -8.07
C GLY A 106 -1.64 21.15 -7.00
N ARG A 107 -0.42 20.71 -6.69
CA ARG A 107 -0.19 19.68 -5.67
C ARG A 107 -0.16 20.32 -4.28
N ILE A 108 -0.94 19.75 -3.38
CA ILE A 108 -1.00 20.06 -1.96
C ILE A 108 -0.37 18.90 -1.19
N THR A 109 0.36 19.17 -0.12
CA THR A 109 1.09 18.14 0.63
C THR A 109 0.89 18.32 2.12
N ALA A 110 0.39 17.29 2.79
CA ALA A 110 0.54 17.13 4.23
C ALA A 110 1.79 16.27 4.51
N SER A 111 2.68 16.75 5.38
CA SER A 111 3.96 16.09 5.69
C SER A 111 4.06 15.81 7.18
N TYR A 112 4.16 14.54 7.55
CA TYR A 112 4.45 14.13 8.91
C TYR A 112 5.93 13.77 9.06
N GLU A 113 6.60 14.47 9.96
CA GLU A 113 7.98 14.20 10.37
C GLU A 113 8.00 13.77 11.84
N PRO A 114 8.55 12.58 12.14
CA PRO A 114 8.72 12.12 13.52
C PRO A 114 9.58 13.08 14.34
N ARG A 115 9.26 13.26 15.62
CA ARG A 115 10.02 14.12 16.54
C ARG A 115 10.98 13.29 17.40
N GLY A 116 12.16 13.84 17.67
CA GLY A 116 13.13 13.25 18.60
C GLY A 116 13.72 11.93 18.08
N THR A 117 13.76 10.91 18.93
CA THR A 117 14.29 9.57 18.60
C THR A 117 13.26 8.65 17.94
N ASN A 118 12.02 9.11 17.78
CA ASN A 118 10.98 8.31 17.14
C ASN A 118 11.27 8.23 15.64
N SER A 119 11.31 7.02 15.09
CA SER A 119 11.52 6.78 13.67
C SER A 119 10.39 5.90 13.15
N LEU A 120 9.92 6.17 11.94
CA LEU A 120 8.94 5.32 11.24
C LEU A 120 9.61 4.15 10.49
N CYS A 121 10.94 4.12 10.51
CA CYS A 121 11.77 3.12 9.87
C CYS A 121 12.42 2.20 10.92
N ASP A 122 11.77 2.02 12.07
CA ASP A 122 12.30 1.24 13.20
C ASP A 122 11.95 -0.27 13.12
N GLY A 123 11.28 -0.67 12.04
CA GLY A 123 10.83 -2.03 11.84
C GLY A 123 9.66 -2.44 12.76
N LYS A 124 8.88 -1.50 13.29
CA LYS A 124 7.61 -1.75 13.99
C LYS A 124 6.41 -1.33 13.13
N TRP A 125 5.23 -1.72 13.58
CA TRP A 125 3.98 -1.32 12.94
C TRP A 125 3.60 0.10 13.31
N HIS A 126 3.32 0.92 12.29
CA HIS A 126 2.79 2.26 12.41
C HIS A 126 1.43 2.35 11.74
N LYS A 127 0.47 3.01 12.38
CA LYS A 127 -0.86 3.25 11.83
C LYS A 127 -0.89 4.57 11.09
N LEU A 128 -1.29 4.53 9.82
CA LEU A 128 -1.44 5.68 8.95
C LEU A 128 -2.91 5.88 8.61
N GLN A 129 -3.39 7.12 8.74
CA GLN A 129 -4.68 7.54 8.23
C GLN A 129 -4.50 8.82 7.43
N ALA A 130 -4.88 8.80 6.15
CA ALA A 130 -4.82 9.93 5.24
C ALA A 130 -6.23 10.31 4.80
N ASN A 131 -6.63 11.55 5.06
CA ASN A 131 -7.94 12.06 4.72
C ASN A 131 -7.78 13.21 3.73
N LYS A 132 -8.46 13.07 2.59
CA LYS A 132 -8.71 14.17 1.67
C LYS A 132 -10.17 14.56 1.83
N SER A 133 -10.42 15.85 2.06
CA SER A 133 -11.72 16.47 1.85
C SER A 133 -11.65 17.53 0.75
N LYS A 134 -12.77 18.20 0.48
CA LYS A 134 -12.80 19.34 -0.47
C LYS A 134 -11.84 20.46 -0.09
N HIS A 135 -11.72 20.75 1.20
CA HIS A 135 -11.11 21.98 1.71
C HIS A 135 -9.84 21.76 2.51
N HIS A 136 -9.57 20.53 2.96
CA HIS A 136 -8.38 20.22 3.73
C HIS A 136 -7.88 18.81 3.42
N ILE A 137 -6.61 18.61 3.69
CA ILE A 137 -5.93 17.32 3.62
C ILE A 137 -5.29 17.09 4.97
N SER A 138 -5.45 15.89 5.53
CA SER A 138 -4.83 15.52 6.79
C SER A 138 -4.18 14.16 6.74
N LEU A 139 -3.17 14.02 7.59
CA LEU A 139 -2.37 12.83 7.78
C LEU A 139 -2.25 12.59 9.28
N ILE A 140 -2.58 11.39 9.72
CA ILE A 140 -2.49 10.95 11.11
C ILE A 140 -1.54 9.75 11.14
N ILE A 141 -0.43 9.89 11.87
CA ILE A 141 0.54 8.82 12.08
C ILE A 141 0.63 8.53 13.57
N ASP A 142 0.26 7.31 13.97
CA ASP A 142 0.23 6.86 15.37
C ASP A 142 -0.51 7.85 16.30
N GLY A 143 -1.64 8.37 15.81
CA GLY A 143 -2.47 9.36 16.53
C GLY A 143 -2.02 10.81 16.42
N ASN A 144 -0.87 11.10 15.80
CA ASN A 144 -0.37 12.46 15.61
C ASN A 144 -0.90 13.07 14.31
N LEU A 145 -1.72 14.12 14.41
CA LEU A 145 -2.37 14.79 13.29
C LEU A 145 -1.50 15.92 12.71
N VAL A 146 -1.36 15.93 11.38
CA VAL A 146 -0.93 17.07 10.57
C VAL A 146 -2.02 17.36 9.54
N HIS A 147 -2.33 18.62 9.29
CA HIS A 147 -3.28 19.01 8.25
C HIS A 147 -2.77 20.21 7.46
N THR A 148 -3.35 20.40 6.27
CA THR A 148 -3.06 21.51 5.36
C THR A 148 -4.32 21.82 4.58
N ASP A 149 -4.64 23.11 4.46
CA ASP A 149 -5.80 23.56 3.71
C ASP A 149 -5.57 23.47 2.20
N ASN A 150 -6.65 23.27 1.45
CA ASN A 150 -6.66 23.38 0.01
C ASN A 150 -6.73 24.87 -0.39
N PRO A 151 -5.65 25.47 -0.94
CA PRO A 151 -5.67 26.87 -1.35
C PRO A 151 -6.50 27.11 -2.61
N TYR A 152 -6.87 26.06 -3.36
CA TYR A 152 -7.58 26.14 -4.63
C TYR A 152 -9.07 25.87 -4.43
N VAL A 153 -9.81 26.88 -3.98
CA VAL A 153 -11.23 26.76 -3.59
C VAL A 153 -12.17 26.26 -4.70
N GLN A 154 -11.82 26.49 -5.98
CA GLN A 154 -12.60 26.03 -7.13
C GLN A 154 -12.26 24.59 -7.57
N SER A 155 -11.15 24.03 -7.07
CA SER A 155 -10.63 22.71 -7.46
C SER A 155 -10.59 21.80 -6.24
N THR A 156 -11.68 21.06 -6.05
CA THR A 156 -11.93 20.26 -4.83
C THR A 156 -12.01 18.75 -5.08
N SER A 157 -12.18 18.33 -6.34
CA SER A 157 -12.26 16.92 -6.73
C SER A 157 -10.95 16.47 -7.38
N ALA A 158 -10.49 15.25 -7.04
CA ALA A 158 -9.49 14.56 -7.83
C ALA A 158 -10.22 13.54 -8.73
N ASP A 159 -10.37 13.88 -10.00
CA ASP A 159 -11.14 13.11 -10.97
C ASP A 159 -10.30 12.00 -11.60
N THR A 160 -9.96 11.02 -10.77
CA THR A 160 -9.35 9.76 -11.18
C THR A 160 -10.39 8.76 -11.66
N ASN A 161 -9.97 7.82 -12.49
CA ASN A 161 -10.67 6.56 -12.76
C ASN A 161 -9.62 5.51 -13.13
N ASN A 162 -8.68 5.28 -12.21
CA ASN A 162 -7.41 4.60 -12.50
C ASN A 162 -7.11 3.56 -11.40
N PRO A 163 -6.30 2.53 -11.71
CA PRO A 163 -5.92 1.52 -10.73
C PRO A 163 -5.28 2.11 -9.48
N ILE A 164 -5.42 1.38 -8.37
CA ILE A 164 -4.70 1.67 -7.13
C ILE A 164 -3.38 0.90 -7.19
N TYR A 165 -2.27 1.64 -7.17
CA TYR A 165 -0.94 1.06 -7.09
C TYR A 165 -0.45 1.14 -5.65
N VAL A 166 0.04 0.03 -5.10
CA VAL A 166 0.51 -0.08 -3.72
C VAL A 166 1.93 -0.63 -3.70
N GLY A 167 2.79 -0.04 -2.88
CA GLY A 167 4.18 -0.45 -2.74
C GLY A 167 5.11 -0.01 -3.88
N GLY A 168 4.59 0.57 -4.96
CA GLY A 168 5.35 0.95 -6.15
C GLY A 168 4.42 1.10 -7.35
N TYR A 169 4.96 1.29 -8.55
CA TYR A 169 4.18 1.36 -9.80
C TYR A 169 5.06 1.02 -11.02
N PRO A 170 4.47 0.57 -12.14
CA PRO A 170 5.19 0.34 -13.39
C PRO A 170 5.87 1.60 -13.92
N ALA A 171 7.02 1.44 -14.60
CA ALA A 171 7.79 2.57 -15.13
C ALA A 171 7.06 3.39 -16.20
N ASP A 172 6.15 2.77 -16.94
CA ASP A 172 5.30 3.37 -17.97
C ASP A 172 4.03 4.03 -17.41
N VAL A 173 3.75 3.87 -16.12
CA VAL A 173 2.61 4.48 -15.45
C VAL A 173 3.00 5.81 -14.81
N LYS A 174 2.29 6.88 -15.19
CA LYS A 174 2.48 8.21 -14.62
C LYS A 174 1.80 8.33 -13.25
N GLN A 175 2.55 8.82 -12.26
CA GLN A 175 2.04 9.13 -10.92
C GLN A 175 2.29 10.61 -10.58
N ASN A 176 1.28 11.47 -10.77
CA ASN A 176 1.47 12.93 -10.63
C ASN A 176 1.68 13.39 -9.16
N CYS A 177 1.27 12.56 -8.20
CA CYS A 177 1.33 12.85 -6.76
C CYS A 177 2.32 11.95 -6.01
N LEU A 178 3.31 11.39 -6.71
CA LEU A 178 4.44 10.72 -6.09
C LEU A 178 5.73 11.38 -6.56
N THR A 179 6.63 11.68 -5.64
CA THR A 179 7.96 12.23 -5.92
C THR A 179 9.00 11.12 -6.05
N SER A 180 8.77 9.98 -5.40
CA SER A 180 9.63 8.81 -5.42
C SER A 180 9.21 7.82 -6.50
N LYS A 181 10.21 7.11 -7.05
CA LYS A 181 10.05 5.89 -7.84
C LYS A 181 10.50 4.63 -7.06
N THR A 182 10.98 4.82 -5.84
CA THR A 182 11.50 3.74 -5.01
C THR A 182 10.33 2.87 -4.55
N SER A 183 10.38 1.59 -4.90
CA SER A 183 9.39 0.62 -4.42
C SER A 183 9.59 0.38 -2.92
N PHE A 184 8.49 0.29 -2.20
CA PHE A 184 8.45 0.05 -0.78
C PHE A 184 9.00 -1.34 -0.45
N ARG A 185 9.84 -1.39 0.59
CA ARG A 185 10.33 -2.62 1.18
C ARG A 185 9.83 -2.69 2.62
N GLY A 186 9.12 -3.74 2.97
CA GLY A 186 8.51 -3.88 4.29
C GLY A 186 7.18 -4.61 4.21
N CYS A 187 6.32 -4.41 5.19
CA CYS A 187 5.00 -5.02 5.21
C CYS A 187 3.89 -3.99 5.32
N LEU A 188 2.78 -4.28 4.64
CA LEU A 188 1.54 -3.52 4.73
C LEU A 188 0.41 -4.44 5.19
N ARG A 189 -0.53 -3.90 5.98
CA ARG A 189 -1.78 -4.59 6.32
C ARG A 189 -2.93 -3.60 6.49
N ASN A 190 -4.15 -4.13 6.52
CA ASN A 190 -5.37 -3.38 6.83
C ASN A 190 -5.59 -2.15 5.92
N LEU A 191 -5.34 -2.30 4.60
CA LEU A 191 -5.61 -1.23 3.64
C LEU A 191 -7.11 -1.07 3.44
N VAL A 192 -7.64 0.04 3.93
CA VAL A 192 -9.07 0.40 3.85
C VAL A 192 -9.21 1.75 3.16
N LEU A 193 -10.08 1.83 2.15
CA LEU A 193 -10.51 3.09 1.58
C LEU A 193 -12.00 3.30 1.87
N THR A 194 -12.33 4.48 2.39
CA THR A 194 -13.70 4.89 2.65
C THR A 194 -14.04 6.15 1.86
N LYS A 195 -15.16 6.12 1.15
CA LYS A 195 -15.74 7.24 0.39
C LYS A 195 -17.23 7.33 0.68
N GLY A 196 -17.64 8.39 1.39
CA GLY A 196 -19.01 8.54 1.86
C GLY A 196 -19.39 7.38 2.78
N GLN A 197 -20.44 6.64 2.43
CA GLN A 197 -20.91 5.46 3.18
C GLN A 197 -20.27 4.15 2.70
N HIS A 198 -19.45 4.19 1.65
CA HIS A 198 -18.80 3.00 1.09
C HIS A 198 -17.41 2.83 1.69
N THR A 199 -17.18 1.70 2.35
CA THR A 199 -15.89 1.31 2.91
C THR A 199 -15.48 -0.02 2.29
N GLU A 200 -14.27 -0.06 1.74
CA GLU A 200 -13.71 -1.24 1.11
C GLU A 200 -12.38 -1.60 1.77
N LEU A 201 -12.26 -2.86 2.19
CA LEU A 201 -11.01 -3.47 2.64
C LEU A 201 -10.37 -4.19 1.46
N PHE A 202 -9.12 -3.83 1.15
CA PHE A 202 -8.39 -4.39 0.02
C PHE A 202 -7.53 -5.57 0.44
N ASP A 203 -7.82 -6.73 -0.14
CA ASP A 203 -6.96 -7.91 -0.07
C ASP A 203 -5.96 -7.89 -1.25
N PHE A 204 -4.66 -7.79 -0.93
CA PHE A 204 -3.60 -7.76 -1.93
C PHE A 204 -3.49 -9.03 -2.78
N SER A 205 -4.00 -10.17 -2.30
CA SER A 205 -4.05 -11.41 -3.09
C SER A 205 -5.03 -11.32 -4.27
N ARG A 206 -5.92 -10.33 -4.28
CA ARG A 206 -6.85 -10.04 -5.39
C ARG A 206 -6.30 -9.02 -6.39
N ALA A 207 -5.05 -8.61 -6.25
CA ALA A 207 -4.38 -7.75 -7.22
C ALA A 207 -4.36 -8.38 -8.61
N PHE A 208 -4.58 -7.56 -9.64
CA PHE A 208 -4.62 -8.02 -11.02
C PHE A 208 -3.24 -8.03 -11.69
N ASP A 209 -2.25 -7.36 -11.09
CA ASP A 209 -0.82 -7.44 -11.37
C ASP A 209 -0.08 -7.34 -10.02
N LEU A 210 0.84 -8.26 -9.77
CA LEU A 210 1.52 -8.43 -8.50
C LEU A 210 2.97 -8.81 -8.77
N ARG A 211 3.93 -7.98 -8.30
CA ARG A 211 5.37 -8.16 -8.56
C ARG A 211 6.18 -7.89 -7.31
N GLY A 212 6.97 -8.86 -6.84
CA GLY A 212 7.77 -8.69 -5.61
C GLY A 212 6.92 -8.50 -4.35
N VAL A 213 5.69 -9.04 -4.36
CA VAL A 213 4.74 -8.93 -3.26
C VAL A 213 4.25 -10.32 -2.86
N PHE A 214 4.18 -10.56 -1.56
CA PHE A 214 3.85 -11.83 -0.95
C PHE A 214 2.65 -11.62 -0.01
N PRO A 215 1.41 -11.77 -0.52
CA PRO A 215 0.20 -11.59 0.26
C PRO A 215 0.12 -12.57 1.43
N HIS A 216 -0.47 -12.12 2.53
CA HIS A 216 -0.73 -12.93 3.73
C HIS A 216 0.53 -13.52 4.40
N SER A 217 1.72 -13.05 4.03
CA SER A 217 2.97 -13.41 4.69
C SER A 217 3.84 -12.18 4.86
N CYS A 218 4.15 -11.84 6.11
CA CYS A 218 5.14 -10.84 6.47
C CYS A 218 6.25 -11.45 7.33
N PRO A 219 7.53 -11.39 6.92
CA PRO A 219 8.65 -11.93 7.69
C PRO A 219 8.83 -11.27 9.06
N GLY A 220 9.23 -12.08 10.04
CA GLY A 220 9.65 -11.65 11.37
C GLY A 220 8.57 -11.86 12.44
N ALA A 221 9.02 -11.97 13.69
CA ALA A 221 8.13 -12.07 14.84
C ALA A 221 7.40 -10.75 15.11
N GLU A 222 6.13 -10.81 15.52
CA GLU A 222 5.47 -9.70 16.21
C GLU A 222 6.24 -9.46 17.53
N ARG A 223 6.69 -8.23 17.75
CA ARG A 223 7.31 -7.80 19.01
C ARG A 223 6.49 -6.68 19.62
#